data_AF-A0A0P0CH23-F1
#
_entry.id   AF-A0A0P0CH23-F1
#
_cell.length_a   1.000
_cell.length_b   1.000
_cell.length_c   1.000
_cell.angle_alpha   90.00
_cell.angle_beta   90.00
_cell.angle_gamma   90.00
#
_symmetry.space_group_name_H-M   'P 1'
#
loop_
_entity.id
_entity.type
_entity.pdbx_description
1 polymer ?
#
loop_
_entity_poly.entity_id
_entity_poly.type
_entity_poly.pdbx_seq_one_letter_code
_entity_poly.pdbx_strand_id
1 'polypeptide(L)' 'MKPKPLPLEPGDYYFNEQGLMVFTEQYHRRRGYCCQSGCKHCPYGYRKNADSSPSDGSKNAADAG' A
#
# COMPACT_ATOMS: atom_id res chain seq x y z
N MET A 1 -8.45 -21.45 -16.38
CA MET A 1 -9.21 -21.12 -15.15
C MET A 1 -8.93 -19.66 -14.82
N LYS A 2 -9.94 -18.78 -14.78
CA LYS A 2 -9.74 -17.38 -14.39
C LYS A 2 -9.62 -17.33 -12.86
N PRO A 3 -8.59 -16.70 -12.27
CA PRO A 3 -8.50 -16.61 -10.82
C PRO A 3 -9.72 -15.86 -10.28
N LYS A 4 -10.37 -16.43 -9.27
CA LYS A 4 -11.49 -15.78 -8.58
C LYS A 4 -10.95 -14.52 -7.89
N PRO A 5 -11.59 -13.34 -8.05
CA PRO A 5 -11.18 -12.16 -7.31
C PRO A 5 -11.29 -12.43 -5.82
N LEU A 6 -10.28 -12.01 -5.05
CA LEU A 6 -10.27 -12.17 -3.60
C LEU A 6 -11.40 -11.32 -3.00
N PRO A 7 -12.26 -11.89 -2.13
CA PRO A 7 -13.29 -11.12 -1.43
C PRO A 7 -12.62 -10.12 -0.50
N LEU A 8 -13.04 -8.85 -0.49
CA LEU A 8 -12.44 -7.83 0.39
C LEU A 8 -12.85 -8.08 1.84
N GLU A 9 -11.87 -8.10 2.74
CA GLU A 9 -12.09 -8.27 4.18
C GLU A 9 -12.05 -6.92 4.90
N PRO A 10 -12.71 -6.77 6.06
CA PRO A 10 -12.56 -5.59 6.90
C PRO A 10 -11.08 -5.39 7.28
N GLY A 11 -10.50 -4.25 6.92
CA GLY A 11 -9.08 -3.92 7.13
C GLY A 11 -8.20 -4.02 5.88
N ASP A 12 -8.70 -4.60 4.78
CA ASP A 12 -8.00 -4.60 3.47
C ASP A 12 -8.00 -3.20 2.83
N TYR A 13 -8.93 -2.35 3.22
CA TYR A 13 -9.05 -0.98 2.71
C TYR A 13 -9.64 -0.06 3.78
N TYR A 14 -9.45 1.25 3.58
CA TYR A 14 -10.15 2.31 4.30
C TYR A 14 -10.59 3.39 3.32
N PHE A 15 -11.56 4.20 3.71
CA PHE A 15 -11.91 5.41 2.96
C PHE A 15 -11.18 6.59 3.58
N ASN A 16 -10.48 7.37 2.76
CA ASN A 16 -9.88 8.62 3.21
C ASN A 16 -10.92 9.74 3.30
N GLU A 17 -10.52 10.92 3.78
CA GLU A 17 -11.40 12.09 3.91
C GLU A 17 -12.00 12.56 2.57
N GLN A 18 -11.38 12.21 1.46
CA GLN A 18 -11.85 12.51 0.11
C GLN A 18 -12.87 11.47 -0.40
N GLY A 19 -13.23 10.48 0.42
CA GLY A 19 -14.12 9.39 0.03
C GLY A 19 -13.47 8.37 -0.92
N LEU A 20 -12.14 8.39 -1.06
CA LEU A 20 -11.41 7.46 -1.92
C LEU A 20 -11.08 6.18 -1.15
N MET A 21 -11.29 5.04 -1.82
CA MET A 21 -10.90 3.73 -1.31
C MET A 21 -9.38 3.56 -1.41
N VAL A 22 -8.72 3.42 -0.27
CA VAL A 22 -7.27 3.22 -0.17
C VAL A 22 -7.01 1.80 0.34
N PHE A 23 -6.32 0.99 -0.46
CA PHE A 23 -5.91 -0.35 -0.05
C PHE A 23 -4.76 -0.30 0.95
N THR A 24 -4.86 -1.15 1.97
CA THR A 24 -3.85 -1.30 3.01
C THR A 24 -2.80 -2.33 2.62
N GLU A 25 -1.75 -2.41 3.44
CA GLU A 25 -0.73 -3.44 3.29
C GLU A 25 -1.31 -4.86 3.43
N GLN A 26 -2.35 -5.06 4.25
CA GLN A 26 -2.98 -6.38 4.46
C GLN A 26 -3.54 -6.94 3.16
N TYR A 27 -4.27 -6.12 2.40
CA TYR A 27 -4.80 -6.51 1.09
C TYR A 27 -3.69 -6.95 0.14
N HIS A 28 -2.60 -6.19 0.10
CA HIS A 28 -1.46 -6.49 -0.75
C HIS A 28 -0.71 -7.76 -0.32
N ARG A 29 -0.59 -8.04 0.98
CA ARG A 29 -0.03 -9.30 1.49
C ARG A 29 -0.92 -10.49 1.13
N ARG A 30 -2.24 -10.36 1.31
CA ARG A 30 -3.20 -11.44 1.06
C ARG A 30 -3.37 -11.77 -0.42
N ARG A 31 -3.19 -10.77 -1.30
CA ARG A 31 -3.06 -10.96 -2.75
C ARG A 31 -1.92 -11.90 -3.12
N GLY A 32 -0.86 -11.95 -2.30
CA GLY A 32 0.25 -12.88 -2.45
C GLY A 32 1.22 -12.57 -3.59
N TYR A 33 1.05 -11.44 -4.29
CA TYR A 33 2.00 -11.00 -5.31
C TYR A 33 2.08 -9.48 -5.44
N CYS A 34 3.27 -9.00 -5.84
CA CYS A 34 3.49 -7.59 -6.15
C CYS A 34 2.91 -7.25 -7.52
N CYS A 35 2.07 -6.22 -7.56
CA CYS A 35 1.44 -5.74 -8.80
C CYS A 35 2.27 -4.72 -9.58
N GLN A 36 3.42 -4.31 -9.03
CA GLN A 36 4.34 -3.34 -9.63
C GLN A 36 3.69 -2.00 -10.02
N SER A 37 2.59 -1.63 -9.37
CA SER A 37 1.88 -0.36 -9.61
C SER A 37 2.42 0.81 -8.79
N GLY A 38 3.40 0.59 -7.90
CA GLY A 38 3.99 1.64 -7.06
C GLY A 38 3.07 2.12 -5.93
N CYS A 39 2.30 1.22 -5.31
CA CYS A 39 1.35 1.53 -4.24
C CYS A 39 2.05 2.08 -2.97
N LYS A 40 1.39 3.00 -2.26
CA LYS A 40 1.92 3.61 -1.02
C LYS A 40 2.16 2.58 0.11
N HIS A 41 1.27 1.60 0.26
CA HIS A 41 1.33 0.55 1.28
C HIS A 41 1.89 -0.78 0.73
N CYS A 42 2.88 -0.72 -0.17
CA CYS A 42 3.44 -1.92 -0.77
C CYS A 42 4.27 -2.72 0.25
N PRO A 43 3.86 -3.96 0.62
CA PRO A 43 4.64 -4.80 1.53
C PRO A 43 5.96 -5.30 0.90
N TYR A 44 6.04 -5.26 -0.44
CA TYR A 44 7.21 -5.73 -1.20
C TYR A 44 8.25 -4.62 -1.45
N GLY A 45 8.03 -3.40 -0.94
CA GLY A 45 8.95 -2.27 -1.14
C GLY A 45 9.03 -1.74 -2.58
N TYR A 46 8.15 -2.19 -3.49
CA TYR A 46 8.14 -1.70 -4.86
C TYR A 46 7.61 -0.26 -4.91
N ARG A 47 8.48 0.67 -5.28
CA ARG A 47 8.13 2.06 -5.57
C ARG A 47 8.36 2.33 -7.04
N LYS A 48 7.38 2.92 -7.73
CA LYS A 48 7.64 3.42 -9.09
C LYS A 48 8.62 4.57 -8.94
N ASN A 49 9.76 4.49 -9.59
CA ASN A 49 10.66 5.63 -9.70
C ASN A 49 9.94 6.65 -10.58
N ALA A 50 9.25 7.60 -9.96
CA ALA A 50 8.89 8.82 -10.64
C ALA A 50 10.18 9.63 -10.70
N ASP A 51 10.76 9.73 -11.89
CA ASP A 51 11.76 10.73 -12.14
C ASP A 51 11.18 12.10 -11.72
N SER A 52 11.99 12.86 -10.98
CA SER A 52 11.74 14.22 -10.50
C SER A 52 11.06 14.37 -9.12
N SER A 53 11.90 14.78 -8.15
CA SER A 53 11.62 15.52 -6.90
C SER A 53 11.45 14.71 -5.60
N PRO A 54 12.39 14.84 -4.63
CA PRO A 54 12.26 14.29 -3.29
C PRO A 54 11.45 15.24 -2.41
N SER A 55 10.21 14.88 -2.07
CA SER A 55 9.37 15.66 -1.17
C SER A 55 8.65 14.76 -0.18
N ASP A 56 9.37 14.45 0.90
CA ASP A 56 8.93 14.43 2.30
C ASP A 56 7.71 13.58 2.78
N GLY A 57 7.92 12.93 3.93
CA GLY A 57 6.91 12.31 4.80
C GLY A 57 7.04 10.78 4.88
N SER A 58 7.73 10.16 5.84
CA SER A 58 7.74 10.47 7.29
C SER A 58 9.08 10.13 7.97
N LYS A 59 9.67 11.15 8.59
CA LYS A 59 10.40 11.13 9.87
C LYS A 59 9.38 10.88 11.01
N ASN A 60 9.61 10.30 12.20
CA ASN A 60 10.78 9.79 12.94
C ASN A 60 10.26 9.08 14.24
N ALA A 61 11.18 8.37 14.92
CA ALA A 61 11.34 8.25 16.38
C ALA A 61 10.37 7.42 17.26
N ALA A 62 10.87 6.27 17.70
CA ALA A 62 10.90 5.82 19.10
C ALA A 62 12.01 4.76 19.18
N ASP A 63 13.14 5.03 19.84
CA ASP A 63 13.41 4.53 21.19
C ASP A 63 14.75 5.11 21.71
N ALA A 64 14.81 5.37 23.01
CA ALA A 64 15.78 6.21 23.69
C ALA A 64 16.91 5.41 24.37
N GLY A 65 18.08 6.02 24.45
CA GLY A 65 19.16 5.70 25.39
C GLY A 65 19.85 6.99 25.80
#